data_AF-A0A351F062-F1
#
_entry.id   AF-A0A351F062-F1
#
_cell.length_a   1.000
_cell.length_b   1.000
_cell.length_c   1.000
_cell.angle_alpha   90.00
_cell.angle_beta   90.00
_cell.angle_gamma   90.00
#
_symmetry.space_group_name_H-M   'P 1'
#
loop_
_entity.id
_entity.type
_entity.pdbx_description
1 polymer ?
#
loop_
_entity_poly.entity_id
_entity_poly.type
_entity_poly.pdbx_seq_one_letter_code
_entity_poly.pdbx_strand_id
1 'polypeptide(L)'
;MLGTSGYIDDDGLVHPKMVYYRNIGTKNQPTLSLVDDQMFDAENFGFSFLVPAFGDLDGDGDQDVIIGTENGTLIYLQNLAGSGKEPVYDQPVYDFMSINVVNNAIPAIADINEDGLDDLLIGNARSFSYGGKTGSFAFFGNMGTNGQPFFQSDWGHQTNMVPFSDIRLHQNNFNLQTFASACFYRDDSQNLLFTGCSKGIISVFERVDFGLYPYWLIIDSLNGLKIGNFVAPAITDIDHDGFLDLLAGTEVGGMQFYHTNIAVQPEKSNDFEKDNDFFSIFPNPTDGLDRKS
;
A
#
# COMPACT_ATOMS: atom_id res chain seq x y z
N MET A 1 5.18 8.31 3.61
CA MET A 1 6.48 8.06 2.94
C MET A 1 6.22 7.71 1.49
N LEU A 2 7.15 8.01 0.58
CA LEU A 2 7.06 7.66 -0.83
C LEU A 2 8.28 6.84 -1.26
N GLY A 3 8.06 5.66 -1.83
CA GLY A 3 9.07 4.95 -2.62
C GLY A 3 9.09 5.52 -4.03
N THR A 4 10.28 5.79 -4.56
CA THR A 4 10.44 6.29 -5.94
C THR A 4 11.53 5.50 -6.64
N SER A 5 11.48 5.41 -7.96
CA SER A 5 12.60 4.91 -8.78
C SER A 5 13.85 5.81 -8.69
N GLY A 6 13.78 6.90 -7.91
CA GLY A 6 14.85 7.87 -7.70
C GLY A 6 15.35 8.48 -9.01
N TYR A 7 16.63 8.27 -9.35
CA TYR A 7 17.22 8.78 -10.58
C TYR A 7 18.03 7.73 -11.33
N ILE A 8 18.22 7.97 -12.63
CA ILE A 8 19.11 7.16 -13.49
C ILE A 8 20.40 7.97 -13.67
N ASP A 9 21.54 7.38 -13.38
CA ASP A 9 22.84 8.04 -13.59
C ASP A 9 23.30 8.00 -15.06
N ASP A 10 24.44 8.64 -15.34
CA ASP A 10 25.02 8.71 -16.69
C ASP A 10 25.39 7.32 -17.26
N ASP A 11 25.56 6.32 -16.39
CA ASP A 11 25.87 4.93 -16.74
C ASP A 11 24.60 4.07 -16.92
N GLY A 12 23.41 4.64 -16.69
CA GLY A 12 22.13 3.96 -16.82
C GLY A 12 21.71 3.14 -15.60
N LEU A 13 22.41 3.27 -14.46
CA LEU A 13 22.06 2.61 -13.21
C LEU A 13 20.92 3.37 -12.53
N VAL A 14 19.94 2.61 -12.03
CA VAL A 14 18.81 3.14 -11.26
C VAL A 14 19.22 3.24 -9.79
N HIS A 15 19.10 4.43 -9.24
CA HIS A 15 19.32 4.74 -7.83
C HIS A 15 17.96 5.00 -7.18
N PRO A 16 17.32 4.00 -6.54
CA PRO A 16 16.02 4.21 -5.91
C PRO A 16 16.15 5.18 -4.73
N LYS A 17 15.04 5.87 -4.42
CA LYS A 17 14.98 6.71 -3.22
C LYS A 17 13.72 6.43 -2.42
N MET A 18 13.87 6.46 -1.09
CA MET A 18 12.75 6.55 -0.17
C MET A 18 12.70 7.93 0.46
N VAL A 19 11.55 8.58 0.33
CA VAL A 19 11.37 9.98 0.69
C VAL A 19 10.34 10.10 1.81
N TYR A 20 10.73 10.73 2.91
CA TYR A 20 9.88 11.02 4.05
C TYR A 20 9.47 12.49 4.06
N TYR A 21 8.15 12.68 4.02
CA TYR A 21 7.52 13.97 4.21
C TYR A 21 6.78 13.97 5.55
N ARG A 22 6.88 15.08 6.29
CA ARG A 22 6.15 15.31 7.53
C ARG A 22 5.11 16.41 7.32
N ASN A 23 3.90 16.19 7.81
CA ASN A 23 2.91 17.27 7.88
C ASN A 23 3.35 18.29 8.93
N ILE A 24 3.70 19.50 8.48
CA ILE A 24 4.04 20.65 9.32
C ILE A 24 2.91 21.69 9.36
N GLY A 25 1.82 21.44 8.62
CA GLY A 25 0.63 22.26 8.59
C GLY A 25 -0.31 21.97 9.77
N THR A 26 -1.57 22.32 9.60
CA THR A 26 -2.61 21.96 10.57
C THR A 26 -3.42 20.78 10.05
N LYS A 27 -4.22 20.18 10.92
CA LYS A 27 -5.18 19.12 10.55
C LYS A 27 -6.10 19.56 9.39
N ASN A 28 -6.63 20.79 9.45
CA ASN A 28 -7.57 21.30 8.45
C ASN A 28 -6.89 21.98 7.25
N GLN A 29 -5.56 22.09 7.27
CA GLN A 29 -4.74 22.67 6.19
C GLN A 29 -3.40 21.95 6.20
N PRO A 30 -3.36 20.69 5.73
CA PRO A 30 -2.14 19.90 5.71
C PRO A 30 -1.08 20.55 4.82
N THR A 31 0.18 20.52 5.26
CA THR A 31 1.32 21.01 4.50
C THR A 31 2.48 20.05 4.70
N LEU A 32 2.84 19.31 3.65
CA LEU A 32 3.93 18.34 3.72
C LEU A 32 5.28 19.00 3.43
N SER A 33 6.23 18.79 4.33
CA SER A 33 7.62 19.23 4.16
C SER A 33 8.54 18.02 4.08
N LEU A 34 9.48 18.06 3.13
CA LEU A 34 10.52 17.05 2.96
C LEU A 34 11.43 17.03 4.20
N VAL A 35 11.52 15.88 4.86
CA VAL A 35 12.38 15.66 6.03
C VAL A 35 13.64 14.90 5.64
N ASP A 36 13.49 13.85 4.84
CA ASP A 36 14.58 12.99 4.39
C ASP A 36 14.28 12.49 2.97
N ASP A 37 15.22 12.62 2.04
CA ASP A 37 15.10 12.12 0.66
C ASP A 37 15.92 10.86 0.38
N GLN A 38 16.57 10.31 1.42
CA GLN A 38 17.42 9.12 1.39
C GLN A 38 17.13 8.19 2.58
N MET A 39 15.86 8.08 2.96
CA MET A 39 15.47 7.30 4.12
C MET A 39 15.90 5.83 3.97
N PHE A 40 16.36 5.26 5.08
CA PHE A 40 16.92 3.90 5.16
C PHE A 40 18.17 3.64 4.31
N ASP A 41 18.76 4.67 3.69
CA ASP A 41 19.88 4.49 2.77
C ASP A 41 19.53 3.50 1.63
N ALA A 42 18.31 3.68 1.10
CA ALA A 42 17.64 2.71 0.22
C ALA A 42 18.43 2.36 -1.06
N GLU A 43 19.31 3.26 -1.52
CA GLU A 43 20.23 3.01 -2.65
C GLU A 43 21.13 1.79 -2.42
N ASN A 44 21.47 1.51 -1.15
CA ASN A 44 22.36 0.41 -0.76
C ASN A 44 21.65 -0.93 -0.59
N PHE A 45 20.32 -0.99 -0.80
CA PHE A 45 19.60 -2.26 -0.81
C PHE A 45 19.85 -3.11 -2.06
N GLY A 46 20.38 -2.52 -3.13
CA GLY A 46 20.74 -3.26 -4.34
C GLY A 46 19.55 -3.69 -5.21
N PHE A 47 18.41 -3.01 -5.09
CA PHE A 47 17.23 -3.19 -5.94
C PHE A 47 16.83 -1.84 -6.55
N SER A 48 16.23 -1.84 -7.73
CA SER A 48 15.75 -0.63 -8.41
C SER A 48 14.28 -0.29 -8.12
N PHE A 49 13.49 -1.27 -7.66
CA PHE A 49 12.10 -1.12 -7.25
C PHE A 49 11.95 -1.47 -5.76
N LEU A 50 11.57 -0.47 -4.97
CA LEU A 50 11.37 -0.59 -3.54
C LEU A 50 10.00 -0.01 -3.14
N VAL A 51 9.19 -0.80 -2.43
CA VAL A 51 7.85 -0.40 -1.99
C VAL A 51 7.71 -0.57 -0.48
N PRO A 52 7.75 0.52 0.31
CA PRO A 52 7.59 0.44 1.75
C PRO A 52 6.12 0.30 2.16
N ALA A 53 5.88 -0.49 3.21
CA ALA A 53 4.63 -0.57 3.95
C ALA A 53 4.93 -0.51 5.46
N PHE A 54 4.05 0.13 6.22
CA PHE A 54 4.20 0.37 7.65
C PHE A 54 3.13 -0.39 8.43
N GLY A 55 3.49 -0.91 9.59
CA GLY A 55 2.59 -1.62 10.51
C GLY A 55 3.33 -2.06 11.77
N ASP A 56 2.61 -2.52 12.78
CA ASP A 56 3.14 -2.91 14.08
C ASP A 56 3.35 -4.44 14.11
N LEU A 57 4.39 -4.92 13.40
CA LEU A 57 4.58 -6.35 13.18
C LEU A 57 5.04 -7.10 14.43
N ASP A 58 5.74 -6.41 15.33
CA ASP A 58 6.13 -6.97 16.62
C ASP A 58 5.17 -6.57 17.77
N GLY A 59 4.10 -5.82 17.50
CA GLY A 59 3.03 -5.56 18.46
C GLY A 59 3.47 -4.74 19.66
N ASP A 60 4.50 -3.91 19.52
CA ASP A 60 5.04 -3.02 20.56
C ASP A 60 4.43 -1.60 20.53
N GLY A 61 3.58 -1.34 19.54
CA GLY A 61 2.83 -0.11 19.35
C GLY A 61 3.56 0.97 18.55
N ASP A 62 4.70 0.64 17.94
CA ASP A 62 5.39 1.48 16.97
C ASP A 62 5.27 0.94 15.53
N GLN A 63 5.71 1.71 14.53
CA GLN A 63 5.57 1.31 13.12
C GLN A 63 6.88 0.76 12.56
N ASP A 64 6.93 -0.56 12.44
CA ASP A 64 7.88 -1.30 11.64
C ASP A 64 7.68 -1.05 10.14
N VAL A 65 8.68 -1.47 9.34
CA VAL A 65 8.64 -1.35 7.88
C VAL A 65 8.92 -2.68 7.21
N ILE A 66 8.07 -3.03 6.24
CA ILE A 66 8.36 -4.03 5.22
C ILE A 66 8.57 -3.31 3.89
N ILE A 67 9.65 -3.66 3.21
CA ILE A 67 9.96 -3.15 1.88
C ILE A 67 9.88 -4.30 0.89
N GLY A 68 8.95 -4.20 -0.06
CA GLY A 68 8.87 -5.11 -1.19
C GLY A 68 9.91 -4.77 -2.27
N THR A 69 10.47 -5.80 -2.91
CA THR A 69 11.52 -5.66 -3.94
C THR A 69 11.02 -6.08 -5.33
N GLU A 70 11.74 -5.68 -6.38
CA GLU A 70 11.52 -6.16 -7.77
C GLU A 70 11.55 -7.67 -7.90
N ASN A 71 12.32 -8.40 -7.10
CA ASN A 71 12.41 -9.86 -7.20
C ASN A 71 11.32 -10.57 -6.40
N GLY A 72 10.36 -9.83 -5.85
CA GLY A 72 9.25 -10.35 -5.07
C GLY A 72 9.61 -10.70 -3.62
N THR A 73 10.84 -10.44 -3.18
CA THR A 73 11.28 -10.65 -1.79
C THR A 73 10.95 -9.44 -0.92
N LEU A 74 11.15 -9.59 0.39
CA LEU A 74 10.89 -8.57 1.39
C LEU A 74 12.17 -8.23 2.17
N ILE A 75 12.31 -6.97 2.54
CA ILE A 75 13.26 -6.48 3.54
C ILE A 75 12.44 -6.01 4.74
N TYR A 76 12.83 -6.40 5.95
CA TYR A 76 12.22 -5.95 7.20
C TYR A 76 13.15 -5.01 7.95
N LEU A 77 12.59 -3.92 8.46
CA LEU A 77 13.26 -2.97 9.36
C LEU A 77 12.39 -2.83 10.60
N GLN A 78 12.86 -3.40 11.70
CA GLN A 78 12.23 -3.24 13.01
C GLN A 78 12.47 -1.82 13.51
N ASN A 79 11.44 -1.15 13.99
CA ASN A 79 11.58 0.08 14.74
C ASN A 79 11.78 -0.26 16.23
N LEU A 80 12.80 0.36 16.83
CA LEU A 80 13.26 0.09 18.19
C LEU A 80 12.87 1.21 19.16
N ALA A 81 12.14 2.21 18.67
CA ALA A 81 11.85 3.41 19.44
C ALA A 81 10.76 3.15 20.49
N GLY A 82 9.81 2.25 20.19
CA GLY A 82 8.58 2.04 20.94
C GLY A 82 7.55 3.16 20.72
N SER A 83 6.30 2.87 21.07
CA SER A 83 5.14 3.68 20.72
C SER A 83 5.29 5.18 21.00
N GLY A 84 4.91 6.00 20.00
CA GLY A 84 4.84 7.46 20.08
C GLY A 84 6.19 8.20 20.08
N LYS A 85 7.30 7.50 19.82
CA LYS A 85 8.63 8.10 19.71
C LYS A 85 9.04 8.28 18.25
N GLU A 86 10.03 9.14 18.03
CA GLU A 86 10.66 9.27 16.70
C GLU A 86 11.30 7.92 16.33
N PRO A 87 11.01 7.37 15.13
CA PRO A 87 11.47 6.03 14.76
C PRO A 87 12.99 5.87 14.76
N VAL A 88 13.46 4.71 15.22
CA VAL A 88 14.85 4.29 15.19
C VAL A 88 14.91 2.87 14.68
N TYR A 89 15.25 2.70 13.41
CA TYR A 89 15.23 1.39 12.77
C TYR A 89 16.51 0.60 13.02
N ASP A 90 16.37 -0.71 13.26
CA ASP A 90 17.49 -1.66 13.31
C ASP A 90 18.06 -1.93 11.90
N GLN A 91 19.10 -2.76 11.83
CA GLN A 91 19.66 -3.24 10.58
C GLN A 91 18.62 -3.99 9.73
N PRO A 92 18.62 -3.79 8.40
CA PRO A 92 17.68 -4.45 7.51
C PRO A 92 17.87 -5.98 7.54
N VAL A 93 16.76 -6.70 7.66
CA VAL A 93 16.69 -8.15 7.49
C VAL A 93 16.22 -8.45 6.07
N TYR A 94 17.15 -8.89 5.21
CA TYR A 94 16.87 -9.29 3.84
C TYR A 94 16.23 -10.68 3.77
N ASP A 95 15.52 -10.94 2.67
CA ASP A 95 14.79 -12.20 2.42
C ASP A 95 13.89 -12.57 3.61
N PHE A 96 13.17 -11.58 4.13
CA PHE A 96 12.40 -11.69 5.36
C PHE A 96 11.44 -12.89 5.29
N MET A 97 11.69 -13.85 6.19
CA MET A 97 10.97 -15.13 6.30
C MET A 97 10.91 -15.96 5.01
N SER A 98 11.84 -15.73 4.08
CA SER A 98 11.88 -16.37 2.75
C SER A 98 10.58 -16.20 1.95
N ILE A 99 9.80 -15.16 2.23
CA ILE A 99 8.64 -14.80 1.43
C ILE A 99 9.14 -14.30 0.07
N ASN A 100 8.60 -14.88 -1.00
CA ASN A 100 8.90 -14.45 -2.35
C ASN A 100 7.62 -14.54 -3.19
N VAL A 101 7.06 -13.39 -3.60
CA VAL A 101 5.88 -13.27 -4.47
C VAL A 101 6.20 -13.21 -5.97
N VAL A 102 7.38 -13.68 -6.34
CA VAL A 102 7.94 -13.83 -7.68
C VAL A 102 8.43 -12.55 -8.33
N ASN A 103 7.63 -11.49 -8.35
CA ASN A 103 8.05 -10.23 -8.98
C ASN A 103 7.37 -9.03 -8.32
N ASN A 104 8.12 -7.95 -8.11
CA ASN A 104 7.66 -6.63 -7.70
C ASN A 104 6.69 -6.69 -6.50
N ALA A 105 7.16 -7.12 -5.33
CA ALA A 105 6.32 -7.20 -4.14
C ALA A 105 5.76 -5.82 -3.77
N ILE A 106 4.44 -5.73 -3.61
CA ILE A 106 3.73 -4.52 -3.16
C ILE A 106 3.03 -4.87 -1.84
N PRO A 107 3.73 -4.78 -0.70
CA PRO A 107 3.19 -5.17 0.60
C PRO A 107 2.17 -4.16 1.12
N ALA A 108 1.27 -4.65 1.97
CA ALA A 108 0.45 -3.90 2.90
C ALA A 108 0.40 -4.69 4.21
N ILE A 109 0.41 -3.97 5.33
CA ILE A 109 0.41 -4.54 6.68
C ILE A 109 -0.88 -4.10 7.37
N ALA A 110 -1.60 -5.06 7.97
CA ALA A 110 -2.74 -4.83 8.84
C ALA A 110 -3.16 -6.14 9.50
N ASP A 111 -3.82 -6.08 10.66
CA ASP A 111 -4.58 -7.22 11.20
C ASP A 111 -5.77 -7.56 10.29
N ILE A 112 -5.53 -8.36 9.25
CA ILE A 112 -6.50 -8.65 8.19
C ILE A 112 -7.45 -9.74 8.63
N ASN A 113 -7.00 -10.70 9.43
CA ASN A 113 -7.84 -11.80 9.89
C ASN A 113 -8.60 -11.48 11.20
N GLU A 114 -8.29 -10.36 11.88
CA GLU A 114 -8.86 -9.94 13.19
C GLU A 114 -8.48 -10.86 14.37
N ASP A 115 -7.28 -11.43 14.35
CA ASP A 115 -6.72 -12.21 15.46
C ASP A 115 -5.84 -11.37 16.41
N GLY A 116 -5.67 -10.09 16.11
CA GLY A 116 -4.88 -9.14 16.90
C GLY A 116 -3.39 -9.12 16.55
N LEU A 117 -2.97 -9.81 15.48
CA LEU A 117 -1.62 -9.75 14.92
C LEU A 117 -1.67 -9.12 13.53
N ASP A 118 -0.72 -8.22 13.25
CA ASP A 118 -0.60 -7.64 11.90
C ASP A 118 -0.16 -8.72 10.90
N ASP A 119 -0.94 -8.86 9.83
CA ASP A 119 -0.76 -9.77 8.71
C ASP A 119 -0.15 -9.05 7.48
N LEU A 120 0.28 -9.81 6.46
CA LEU A 120 0.74 -9.26 5.18
C LEU A 120 -0.24 -9.55 4.04
N LEU A 121 -0.62 -8.50 3.30
CA LEU A 121 -1.23 -8.62 1.97
C LEU A 121 -0.26 -8.09 0.91
N ILE A 122 0.19 -8.95 0.01
CA ILE A 122 1.25 -8.60 -0.95
C ILE A 122 0.71 -8.70 -2.37
N GLY A 123 0.64 -7.57 -3.05
CA GLY A 123 0.23 -7.50 -4.44
C GLY A 123 1.35 -7.82 -5.43
N ASN A 124 0.96 -7.86 -6.71
CA ASN A 124 1.81 -8.28 -7.84
C ASN A 124 2.26 -9.74 -7.82
N ALA A 125 1.64 -10.56 -6.97
CA ALA A 125 1.73 -12.01 -7.08
C ALA A 125 1.24 -12.42 -8.47
N ARG A 126 2.06 -13.16 -9.23
CA ARG A 126 1.58 -13.85 -10.44
C ARG A 126 0.32 -14.61 -10.03
N SER A 127 -0.77 -14.40 -10.76
CA SER A 127 -2.03 -15.11 -10.62
C SER A 127 -1.80 -16.51 -10.06
N PHE A 128 -2.22 -16.70 -8.81
CA PHE A 128 -2.10 -17.97 -8.10
C PHE A 128 -2.53 -19.10 -9.02
N SER A 129 -1.85 -20.24 -8.93
CA SER A 129 -2.37 -21.49 -9.44
C SER A 129 -2.27 -22.50 -8.31
N TYR A 130 -2.98 -22.22 -7.22
CA TYR A 130 -3.35 -23.25 -6.27
C TYR A 130 -4.79 -23.67 -6.58
N GLY A 131 -4.98 -24.92 -7.04
CA GLY A 131 -6.28 -25.42 -7.47
C GLY A 131 -6.91 -24.68 -8.67
N GLY A 132 -6.14 -23.96 -9.48
CA GLY A 132 -6.63 -23.18 -10.63
C GLY A 132 -7.27 -21.82 -10.27
N LYS A 133 -7.15 -21.35 -9.02
CA LYS A 133 -7.61 -20.03 -8.59
C LYS A 133 -6.54 -18.98 -8.80
N THR A 134 -6.85 -17.92 -9.56
CA THR A 134 -5.98 -16.76 -9.82
C THR A 134 -6.49 -15.52 -9.07
N GLY A 135 -5.64 -14.86 -8.29
CA GLY A 135 -5.92 -13.62 -7.57
C GLY A 135 -4.78 -12.60 -7.69
N SER A 136 -5.05 -11.34 -7.35
CA SER A 136 -4.09 -10.22 -7.51
C SER A 136 -3.19 -9.98 -6.29
N PHE A 137 -3.47 -10.66 -5.17
CA PHE A 137 -2.78 -10.51 -3.89
C PHE A 137 -2.49 -11.85 -3.22
N ALA A 138 -1.35 -11.93 -2.54
CA ALA A 138 -0.95 -13.01 -1.63
C ALA A 138 -1.22 -12.61 -0.20
N PHE A 139 -1.89 -13.47 0.56
CA PHE A 139 -2.09 -13.28 1.99
C PHE A 139 -1.11 -14.16 2.77
N PHE A 140 -0.45 -13.57 3.75
CA PHE A 140 0.37 -14.27 4.74
C PHE A 140 -0.13 -13.87 6.13
N GLY A 141 -0.86 -14.77 6.75
CA GLY A 141 -1.33 -14.57 8.12
C GLY A 141 -0.18 -14.69 9.12
N ASN A 142 -0.12 -13.81 10.10
CA ASN A 142 0.86 -13.88 11.17
C ASN A 142 0.47 -15.00 12.14
N MET A 143 1.30 -16.04 12.20
CA MET A 143 1.11 -17.21 13.05
C MET A 143 1.98 -17.17 14.31
N GLY A 144 2.68 -16.07 14.53
CA GLY A 144 3.59 -15.87 15.64
C GLY A 144 2.89 -15.31 16.88
N THR A 145 3.58 -14.38 17.55
CA THR A 145 3.06 -13.62 18.69
C THR A 145 3.55 -12.18 18.61
N ASN A 146 2.97 -11.28 19.42
CA ASN A 146 3.61 -10.00 19.69
C ASN A 146 5.07 -10.24 20.14
N GLY A 147 5.99 -9.48 19.56
CA GLY A 147 7.43 -9.50 19.73
C GLY A 147 8.14 -10.48 18.79
N GLN A 148 7.41 -11.42 18.19
CA GLN A 148 7.95 -12.47 17.34
C GLN A 148 6.95 -12.84 16.24
N PRO A 149 6.78 -11.99 15.21
CA PRO A 149 5.96 -12.33 14.07
C PRO A 149 6.48 -13.60 13.40
N PHE A 150 5.57 -14.40 12.83
CA PHE A 150 5.95 -15.57 12.04
C PHE A 150 5.00 -15.75 10.86
N PHE A 151 5.56 -15.65 9.65
CA PHE A 151 4.88 -15.85 8.39
C PHE A 151 5.42 -17.10 7.71
N GLN A 152 4.53 -18.07 7.46
CA GLN A 152 4.87 -19.26 6.68
C GLN A 152 4.96 -18.90 5.19
N SER A 153 6.11 -19.10 4.55
CA SER A 153 6.33 -18.78 3.13
C SER A 153 5.72 -19.79 2.15
N ASP A 154 5.24 -20.94 2.63
CA ASP A 154 4.51 -21.89 1.79
C ASP A 154 3.14 -21.33 1.36
N TRP A 155 3.03 -21.04 0.08
CA TRP A 155 1.82 -20.57 -0.59
C TRP A 155 0.64 -21.54 -0.46
N GLY A 156 0.90 -22.84 -0.30
CA GLY A 156 -0.12 -23.87 -0.13
C GLY A 156 -0.58 -24.05 1.32
N HIS A 157 -0.11 -23.21 2.25
CA HIS A 157 -0.51 -23.30 3.65
C HIS A 157 -1.92 -22.76 3.86
N GLN A 158 -2.73 -23.45 4.68
CA GLN A 158 -4.17 -23.15 4.84
C GLN A 158 -4.45 -21.71 5.29
N THR A 159 -3.58 -21.12 6.10
CA THR A 159 -3.69 -19.72 6.56
C THR A 159 -3.49 -18.72 5.42
N ASN A 160 -2.73 -19.07 4.39
CA ASN A 160 -2.41 -18.19 3.26
C ASN A 160 -3.43 -18.29 2.11
N MET A 161 -4.32 -19.30 2.16
CA MET A 161 -4.94 -19.87 0.96
C MET A 161 -6.23 -19.21 0.45
N VAL A 162 -6.90 -18.33 1.20
CA VAL A 162 -8.33 -18.07 0.93
C VAL A 162 -8.76 -16.61 0.75
N PRO A 163 -8.33 -15.61 1.53
CA PRO A 163 -9.13 -14.38 1.60
C PRO A 163 -9.11 -13.50 0.34
N PHE A 164 -8.05 -13.57 -0.48
CA PHE A 164 -7.88 -12.68 -1.64
C PHE A 164 -7.75 -13.40 -2.98
N SER A 165 -7.95 -14.72 -2.98
CA SER A 165 -7.81 -15.57 -4.17
C SER A 165 -8.82 -15.24 -5.28
N ASP A 166 -9.93 -14.55 -4.94
CA ASP A 166 -10.98 -14.14 -5.88
C ASP A 166 -10.94 -12.64 -6.25
N ILE A 167 -10.05 -11.83 -5.66
CA ILE A 167 -9.85 -10.44 -6.08
C ILE A 167 -9.02 -10.41 -7.38
N ARG A 168 -9.71 -10.16 -8.49
CA ARG A 168 -9.12 -10.08 -9.84
C ARG A 168 -9.22 -8.66 -10.37
N LEU A 169 -8.15 -7.89 -10.20
CA LEU A 169 -8.13 -6.49 -10.62
C LEU A 169 -7.97 -6.39 -12.14
N HIS A 170 -9.05 -6.00 -12.81
CA HIS A 170 -9.10 -5.48 -14.18
C HIS A 170 -8.18 -6.21 -15.19
N GLN A 171 -8.14 -7.55 -15.15
CA GLN A 171 -7.31 -8.37 -16.04
C GLN A 171 -7.93 -8.46 -17.44
N ASN A 172 -7.19 -8.06 -18.48
CA ASN A 172 -7.52 -8.42 -19.87
C ASN A 172 -6.44 -9.39 -20.35
N ASN A 173 -6.79 -10.66 -20.51
CA ASN A 173 -6.04 -11.69 -21.23
C ASN A 173 -4.52 -11.76 -20.96
N PHE A 174 -4.13 -12.70 -20.09
CA PHE A 174 -2.79 -13.31 -19.96
C PHE A 174 -1.58 -12.45 -19.55
N ASN A 175 -1.70 -11.14 -19.34
CA ASN A 175 -0.63 -10.36 -18.70
C ASN A 175 -0.86 -10.25 -17.19
N LEU A 176 -0.13 -11.09 -16.46
CA LEU A 176 -0.28 -11.41 -15.02
C LEU A 176 0.20 -10.32 -14.04
N GLN A 177 0.52 -9.11 -14.50
CA GLN A 177 1.06 -8.03 -13.65
C GLN A 177 0.05 -6.91 -13.51
N THR A 178 -0.81 -7.02 -12.50
CA THR A 178 -1.82 -6.01 -12.16
C THR A 178 -1.24 -4.87 -11.33
N PHE A 179 -0.03 -5.00 -10.77
CA PHE A 179 0.56 -4.05 -9.82
C PHE A 179 -0.45 -3.66 -8.74
N ALA A 180 -0.96 -4.70 -8.08
CA ALA A 180 -2.00 -4.55 -7.08
C ALA A 180 -1.43 -3.86 -5.83
N SER A 181 -1.92 -2.68 -5.51
CA SER A 181 -1.61 -1.98 -4.26
C SER A 181 -2.81 -2.09 -3.33
N ALA A 182 -2.58 -2.17 -2.03
CA ALA A 182 -3.63 -2.30 -1.02
C ALA A 182 -3.51 -1.20 0.02
N CYS A 183 -4.63 -0.59 0.37
CA CYS A 183 -4.76 0.32 1.50
C CYS A 183 -6.01 -0.06 2.29
N PHE A 184 -5.82 -0.41 3.56
CA PHE A 184 -6.92 -0.73 4.46
C PHE A 184 -7.43 0.53 5.15
N TYR A 185 -8.75 0.58 5.37
CA TYR A 185 -9.39 1.56 6.23
C TYR A 185 -10.35 0.82 7.16
N ARG A 186 -10.22 1.03 8.48
CA ARG A 186 -11.04 0.35 9.47
C ARG A 186 -11.47 1.32 10.58
N ASP A 187 -12.75 1.30 10.90
CA ASP A 187 -13.33 1.93 12.08
C ASP A 187 -14.41 1.03 12.70
N ASP A 188 -15.14 1.53 13.71
CA ASP A 188 -16.19 0.78 14.40
C ASP A 188 -17.35 0.31 13.49
N SER A 189 -17.47 0.89 12.29
CA SER A 189 -18.58 0.68 11.36
C SER A 189 -18.17 0.07 10.02
N GLN A 190 -16.90 0.22 9.62
CA GLN A 190 -16.42 -0.13 8.29
C GLN A 190 -15.09 -0.88 8.33
N ASN A 191 -14.93 -1.81 7.40
CA ASN A 191 -13.67 -2.48 7.13
C ASN A 191 -13.49 -2.55 5.61
N LEU A 192 -12.82 -1.54 5.07
CA LEU A 192 -12.66 -1.34 3.63
C LEU A 192 -11.25 -1.68 3.20
N LEU A 193 -11.14 -2.24 1.99
CA LEU A 193 -9.90 -2.41 1.27
C LEU A 193 -10.00 -1.64 -0.05
N PHE A 194 -9.15 -0.63 -0.19
CA PHE A 194 -8.93 0.09 -1.43
C PHE A 194 -7.78 -0.56 -2.18
N THR A 195 -7.99 -0.86 -3.45
CA THR A 195 -6.97 -1.50 -4.27
C THR A 195 -6.69 -0.70 -5.52
N GLY A 196 -5.42 -0.39 -5.77
CA GLY A 196 -4.98 0.18 -7.03
C GLY A 196 -4.39 -0.85 -7.98
N CYS A 197 -4.28 -0.50 -9.27
CA CYS A 197 -3.67 -1.36 -10.28
C CYS A 197 -2.91 -0.57 -11.35
N SER A 198 -2.17 -1.30 -12.21
CA SER A 198 -1.40 -0.78 -13.34
C SER A 198 -2.24 0.00 -14.35
N LYS A 199 -3.55 -0.21 -14.41
CA LYS A 199 -4.47 0.55 -15.28
C LYS A 199 -4.97 1.87 -14.68
N GLY A 200 -4.52 2.23 -13.49
CA GLY A 200 -4.96 3.45 -12.81
C GLY A 200 -6.37 3.39 -12.22
N ILE A 201 -6.92 2.18 -12.08
CA ILE A 201 -8.23 1.96 -11.50
C ILE A 201 -8.06 1.67 -10.01
N ILE A 202 -8.84 2.39 -9.19
CA ILE A 202 -9.04 2.07 -7.78
C ILE A 202 -10.37 1.34 -7.64
N SER A 203 -10.33 0.15 -7.04
CA SER A 203 -11.51 -0.61 -6.65
C SER A 203 -11.63 -0.62 -5.13
N VAL A 204 -12.84 -0.67 -4.60
CA VAL A 204 -13.12 -0.71 -3.16
C VAL A 204 -13.88 -1.97 -2.82
N PHE A 205 -13.37 -2.68 -1.82
CA PHE A 205 -13.97 -3.88 -1.27
C PHE A 205 -14.36 -3.64 0.19
N GLU A 206 -15.47 -4.23 0.61
CA GLU A 206 -15.89 -4.25 2.01
C GLU A 206 -15.71 -5.65 2.57
N ARG A 207 -15.15 -5.76 3.78
CA ARG A 207 -15.07 -7.04 4.48
C ARG A 207 -16.45 -7.41 5.00
N VAL A 208 -16.91 -8.62 4.71
CA VAL A 208 -18.25 -9.11 5.11
C VAL A 208 -18.17 -10.20 6.18
N ASP A 209 -17.24 -11.15 6.06
CA ASP A 209 -16.96 -12.19 7.05
C ASP A 209 -15.55 -12.78 6.84
N PHE A 210 -15.15 -13.79 7.62
CA PHE A 210 -13.95 -14.60 7.34
C PHE A 210 -14.32 -15.96 6.70
N GLY A 211 -15.33 -15.94 5.83
CA GLY A 211 -15.85 -17.09 5.11
C GLY A 211 -15.15 -17.32 3.77
N LEU A 212 -15.86 -17.95 2.84
CA LEU A 212 -15.32 -18.27 1.51
C LEU A 212 -15.06 -17.03 0.63
N TYR A 213 -15.70 -15.90 0.95
CA TYR A 213 -15.59 -14.63 0.22
C TYR A 213 -15.50 -13.46 1.22
N PRO A 214 -14.33 -13.24 1.83
CA PRO A 214 -14.26 -12.31 2.95
C PRO A 214 -14.38 -10.85 2.52
N TYR A 215 -14.12 -10.54 1.26
CA TYR A 215 -14.20 -9.20 0.69
C TYR A 215 -15.15 -9.14 -0.51
N TRP A 216 -16.08 -8.20 -0.48
CA TRP A 216 -17.07 -7.96 -1.53
C TRP A 216 -16.75 -6.69 -2.29
N LEU A 217 -16.74 -6.76 -3.61
CA LEU A 217 -16.56 -5.58 -4.44
C LEU A 217 -17.78 -4.65 -4.30
N ILE A 218 -17.56 -3.47 -3.74
CA ILE A 218 -18.61 -2.44 -3.61
C ILE A 218 -18.46 -1.32 -4.65
N ILE A 219 -17.23 -1.05 -5.10
CA ILE A 219 -16.92 -0.05 -6.13
C ILE A 219 -15.86 -0.63 -7.07
N ASP A 220 -16.22 -0.92 -8.33
CA ASP A 220 -15.29 -1.51 -9.31
C ASP A 220 -14.27 -0.51 -9.86
N SER A 221 -14.68 0.75 -9.98
CA SER A 221 -13.84 1.86 -10.41
C SER A 221 -14.33 3.10 -9.68
N LEU A 222 -13.51 3.63 -8.77
CA LEU A 222 -13.83 4.82 -7.97
C LEU A 222 -14.12 6.00 -8.90
N ASN A 223 -15.41 6.17 -9.21
CA ASN A 223 -16.01 7.14 -10.12
C ASN A 223 -15.33 7.34 -11.48
N GLY A 224 -14.66 6.31 -12.01
CA GLY A 224 -13.97 6.42 -13.30
C GLY A 224 -12.82 7.44 -13.30
N LEU A 225 -12.28 7.77 -12.12
CA LEU A 225 -11.13 8.65 -11.98
C LEU A 225 -9.98 8.17 -12.88
N LYS A 226 -9.42 9.10 -13.67
CA LYS A 226 -8.26 8.85 -14.52
C LYS A 226 -7.00 9.39 -13.84
N ILE A 227 -6.53 8.67 -12.83
CA ILE A 227 -5.40 9.10 -11.99
C ILE A 227 -4.07 8.91 -12.74
N GLY A 228 -3.98 7.90 -13.61
CA GLY A 228 -2.76 7.50 -14.30
C GLY A 228 -2.39 6.06 -13.94
N ASN A 229 -1.48 5.45 -14.70
CA ASN A 229 -1.12 4.04 -14.50
C ASN A 229 -0.42 3.81 -13.14
N PHE A 230 -0.47 2.55 -12.69
CA PHE A 230 0.18 2.08 -11.45
C PHE A 230 -0.23 2.88 -10.23
N VAL A 231 -1.54 3.02 -10.03
CA VAL A 231 -2.05 3.80 -8.92
C VAL A 231 -1.82 3.08 -7.59
N ALA A 232 -1.31 3.81 -6.61
CA ALA A 232 -1.19 3.39 -5.21
C ALA A 232 -2.06 4.32 -4.35
N PRO A 233 -3.21 3.85 -3.83
CA PRO A 233 -4.07 4.65 -2.98
C PRO A 233 -3.53 4.70 -1.55
N ALA A 234 -3.70 5.83 -0.89
CA ALA A 234 -3.66 6.00 0.54
C ALA A 234 -4.93 6.74 0.96
N ILE A 235 -5.64 6.18 1.93
CA ILE A 235 -6.99 6.63 2.32
C ILE A 235 -7.03 6.97 3.79
N THR A 236 -7.52 8.17 4.12
CA THR A 236 -7.86 8.57 5.48
C THR A 236 -8.69 9.84 5.45
N ASP A 237 -9.46 10.12 6.49
CA ASP A 237 -10.13 11.41 6.69
C ASP A 237 -9.09 12.44 7.18
N ILE A 238 -8.44 13.12 6.24
CA ILE A 238 -7.32 14.04 6.52
C ILE A 238 -7.86 15.35 7.09
N ASP A 239 -9.00 15.83 6.57
CA ASP A 239 -9.55 17.14 6.90
C ASP A 239 -10.60 17.12 8.01
N HIS A 240 -11.09 15.93 8.37
CA HIS A 240 -12.08 15.71 9.40
C HIS A 240 -13.45 16.29 9.11
N ASP A 241 -13.83 16.30 7.83
CA ASP A 241 -15.17 16.60 7.36
C ASP A 241 -16.14 15.41 7.54
N GLY A 242 -15.61 14.24 7.90
CA GLY A 242 -16.38 13.01 8.10
C GLY A 242 -16.47 12.14 6.86
N PHE A 243 -15.71 12.45 5.81
CA PHE A 243 -15.51 11.64 4.62
C PHE A 243 -14.04 11.25 4.46
N LEU A 244 -13.79 10.15 3.76
CA LEU A 244 -12.43 9.71 3.49
C LEU A 244 -11.83 10.55 2.36
N ASP A 245 -10.56 10.90 2.49
CA ASP A 245 -9.76 11.49 1.43
C ASP A 245 -8.87 10.44 0.77
N LEU A 246 -8.58 10.64 -0.50
CA LEU A 246 -7.68 9.82 -1.30
C LEU A 246 -6.44 10.60 -1.71
N LEU A 247 -5.28 10.11 -1.28
CA LEU A 247 -3.99 10.39 -1.90
C LEU A 247 -3.66 9.26 -2.88
N ALA A 248 -3.37 9.62 -4.13
CA ALA A 248 -3.07 8.66 -5.18
C ALA A 248 -1.69 8.94 -5.79
N GLY A 249 -0.75 8.01 -5.58
CA GLY A 249 0.55 7.99 -6.25
C GLY A 249 0.47 7.23 -7.58
N THR A 250 1.32 7.57 -8.56
CA THR A 250 1.34 6.95 -9.90
C THR A 250 2.76 6.73 -10.42
N GLU A 251 2.93 5.98 -11.53
CA GLU A 251 4.25 5.72 -12.14
C GLU A 251 5.00 6.98 -12.60
N VAL A 252 4.30 8.07 -12.88
CA VAL A 252 4.92 9.32 -13.36
C VAL A 252 5.46 10.18 -12.21
N GLY A 253 5.43 9.64 -10.98
CA GLY A 253 5.76 10.36 -9.76
C GLY A 253 4.59 11.20 -9.26
N GLY A 254 4.86 12.01 -8.23
CA GLY A 254 3.91 12.93 -7.64
C GLY A 254 2.77 12.26 -6.86
N MET A 255 1.93 13.10 -6.26
CA MET A 255 0.72 12.68 -5.57
C MET A 255 -0.45 13.53 -6.03
N GLN A 256 -1.61 12.90 -6.21
CA GLN A 256 -2.86 13.56 -6.51
C GLN A 256 -3.81 13.38 -5.31
N PHE A 257 -4.48 14.46 -4.93
CA PHE A 257 -5.41 14.48 -3.80
C PHE A 257 -6.86 14.60 -4.31
N TYR A 258 -7.76 13.86 -3.66
CA TYR A 258 -9.18 13.83 -3.97
C TYR A 258 -10.00 13.70 -2.68
N HIS A 259 -11.08 14.47 -2.59
CA HIS A 259 -12.13 14.17 -1.61
C HIS A 259 -12.97 13.01 -2.13
N THR A 260 -13.33 12.08 -1.24
CA THR A 260 -14.27 11.02 -1.58
C THR A 260 -15.62 11.27 -0.94
N ASN A 261 -16.65 10.58 -1.43
CA ASN A 261 -17.95 10.59 -0.80
C ASN A 261 -18.16 9.43 0.21
N ILE A 262 -17.10 8.70 0.51
CA ILE A 262 -17.14 7.54 1.40
C ILE A 262 -17.06 8.08 2.82
N ALA A 263 -18.20 8.13 3.50
CA ALA A 263 -18.29 8.71 4.83
C ALA A 263 -17.61 7.80 5.87
N VAL A 264 -16.91 8.39 6.83
CA VAL A 264 -16.37 7.73 8.04
C VAL A 264 -17.52 7.15 8.88
N GLN A 265 -18.69 7.80 8.87
CA GLN A 265 -19.94 7.27 9.44
C GLN A 265 -21.09 7.50 8.46
N PRO A 266 -22.07 6.59 8.31
CA PRO A 266 -22.93 6.52 7.13
C PRO A 266 -23.96 7.66 7.04
N GLU A 267 -23.53 8.83 6.60
CA GLU A 267 -24.35 9.83 5.92
C GLU A 267 -23.72 10.09 4.55
N LYS A 268 -24.21 9.37 3.53
CA LYS A 268 -23.65 9.39 2.17
C LYS A 268 -23.83 10.77 1.52
N SER A 269 -22.73 11.38 1.09
CA SER A 269 -22.70 12.46 0.09
C SER A 269 -22.51 11.87 -1.31
N ASN A 270 -22.70 12.66 -2.38
CA ASN A 270 -22.56 12.23 -3.77
C ASN A 270 -21.45 12.97 -4.56
N ASP A 271 -20.67 13.82 -3.91
CA ASP A 271 -19.70 14.68 -4.60
C ASP A 271 -18.28 14.11 -4.47
N PHE A 272 -17.54 14.09 -5.59
CA PHE A 272 -16.12 13.77 -5.66
C PHE A 272 -15.44 14.85 -6.48
N GLU A 273 -14.49 15.55 -5.89
CA GLU A 273 -13.79 16.64 -6.56
C GLU A 273 -12.28 16.49 -6.35
N LYS A 274 -11.52 16.72 -7.42
CA LYS A 274 -10.07 16.88 -7.32
C LYS A 274 -9.81 18.25 -6.73
N ASP A 275 -9.19 18.30 -5.56
CA ASP A 275 -8.84 19.55 -4.91
C ASP A 275 -7.35 19.87 -5.12
N ASN A 276 -7.07 20.98 -5.81
CA ASN A 276 -5.71 21.46 -6.04
C ASN A 276 -5.28 22.54 -5.04
N ASP A 277 -6.20 23.07 -4.22
CA ASP A 277 -5.99 24.21 -3.33
C ASP A 277 -5.95 23.78 -1.84
N PHE A 278 -6.51 22.61 -1.49
CA PHE A 278 -6.56 22.09 -0.12
C PHE A 278 -5.24 21.45 0.36
N PHE A 279 -4.56 20.73 -0.53
CA PHE A 279 -3.36 19.96 -0.20
C PHE A 279 -2.20 20.38 -1.10
N SER A 280 -1.07 20.78 -0.48
CA SER A 280 0.16 21.09 -1.21
C SER A 280 1.29 20.16 -0.78
N ILE A 281 1.96 19.60 -1.78
CA ILE A 281 3.23 18.89 -1.63
C ILE A 281 4.28 19.56 -2.51
N PHE A 282 5.47 19.81 -1.95
CA PHE A 282 6.58 20.35 -2.71
C PHE A 282 7.87 19.57 -2.46
N PRO A 283 8.58 19.14 -3.52
CA PRO A 283 8.21 19.22 -4.94
C PRO A 283 7.13 18.19 -5.35
N ASN A 284 6.14 18.58 -6.17
CA ASN A 284 5.20 17.65 -6.83
C ASN A 284 5.47 17.58 -8.34
N PRO A 285 6.13 16.52 -8.85
CA PRO A 285 6.51 16.47 -10.27
C PRO A 285 5.33 16.33 -11.25
N THR A 286 4.10 16.10 -10.79
CA THR A 286 2.91 15.92 -11.66
C THR A 286 2.07 17.18 -11.90
N ASP A 287 2.40 18.32 -11.31
CA ASP A 287 1.64 19.55 -11.54
C ASP A 287 1.72 19.97 -13.03
N GLY A 288 0.62 19.79 -13.75
CA GLY A 288 0.49 20.13 -15.18
C GLY A 288 0.79 18.99 -16.17
N LEU A 289 1.04 17.76 -15.72
CA LEU A 289 1.28 16.59 -16.58
C LEU A 289 0.03 15.70 -16.71
N ASP A 290 -1.08 16.26 -17.20
CA ASP A 290 -2.13 15.41 -17.79
C ASP A 290 -1.55 14.79 -19.08
N ARG A 291 -1.18 13.50 -19.05
CA ARG A 291 -0.86 12.79 -20.28
C ARG A 291 -2.12 12.77 -21.17
N LYS A 292 -2.16 13.66 -22.14
CA LYS A 292 -2.96 13.48 -23.37
C LYS A 292 -2.35 12.31 -24.16
N SER A 293 -2.92 11.11 -23.99
CA SER A 293 -3.30 10.19 -25.08
C SER A 293 -3.70 8.83 -24.51
#